data_AF-A0A937DLH1-F1
#
_entry.id   AF-A0A937DLH1-F1
#
_cell.length_a   1.000
_cell.length_b   1.000
_cell.length_c   1.000
_cell.angle_alpha   90.00
_cell.angle_beta   90.00
_cell.angle_gamma   90.00
#
_symmetry.space_group_name_H-M   'P 1'
#
loop_
_entity.id
_entity.type
_entity.pdbx_description
1 polymer ?
#
loop_
_entity_poly.entity_id
_entity_poly.type
_entity_poly.pdbx_seq_one_letter_code
_entity_poly.pdbx_strand_id
1 'polypeptide(L)'
;MAAPLLAYKAWQNRPRISISSQVTSTVLAVGAAAGVFWGIKAVVKNFKQGIREQQALTEGNPAAFATQLKMAFENDNYFGWGTDEEVVFSVLESIPNGSTMNKVQRAYRDLYGRNLAADLQDELSSEEFATALQMINAKS
;
A
#
# COMPACT_ATOMS: atom_id res chain seq x y z
N MET A 1 6.22 8.41 -54.90
CA MET A 1 6.88 8.96 -53.70
C MET A 1 7.71 7.84 -53.08
N ALA A 2 9.03 7.88 -53.27
CA ALA A 2 9.93 6.82 -52.83
C ALA A 2 10.36 7.05 -51.38
N ALA A 3 10.21 6.05 -50.52
CA ALA A 3 10.79 6.08 -49.18
C ALA A 3 12.33 6.11 -49.31
N PRO A 4 13.05 6.91 -48.47
CA PRO A 4 14.49 7.04 -48.58
C PRO A 4 15.19 5.71 -48.29
N LEU A 5 16.21 5.38 -49.09
CA LEU A 5 16.95 4.09 -49.11
C LEU A 5 17.52 3.64 -47.76
N LEU A 6 17.60 4.53 -46.76
CA LEU A 6 17.96 4.20 -45.39
C LEU A 6 16.91 3.30 -44.70
N ALA A 7 15.63 3.42 -45.05
CA ALA A 7 14.55 2.60 -44.50
C ALA A 7 14.55 1.16 -45.06
N TYR A 8 15.02 0.97 -46.30
CA TYR A 8 15.05 -0.34 -46.95
C TYR A 8 16.11 -1.27 -46.33
N LYS A 9 17.28 -0.72 -46.00
CA LYS A 9 18.39 -1.47 -45.39
C LYS A 9 18.08 -1.94 -43.96
N ALA A 10 17.23 -1.21 -43.24
CA ALA A 10 16.78 -1.57 -41.89
C ALA A 10 15.69 -2.67 -41.88
N TRP A 11 14.99 -2.90 -42.99
CA TRP A 11 13.90 -3.87 -43.08
C TRP A 11 14.38 -5.31 -43.34
N GLN A 12 15.49 -5.49 -44.05
CA GLN A 12 16.02 -6.82 -44.39
C GLN A 12 16.70 -7.56 -43.21
N ASN A 13 17.26 -6.83 -42.24
CA ASN A 13 17.97 -7.41 -41.09
C ASN A 13 17.07 -7.52 -39.83
N ARG A 14 15.85 -8.04 -39.97
CA ARG A 14 15.04 -8.39 -38.79
C ARG A 14 15.35 -9.82 -38.34
N PRO A 15 15.87 -10.04 -37.12
CA PRO A 15 15.99 -11.40 -36.60
C PRO A 15 14.59 -12.02 -36.50
N ARG A 16 14.40 -13.18 -37.14
CA ARG A 16 13.16 -13.95 -37.02
C ARG A 16 13.11 -14.56 -35.62
N ILE A 17 12.43 -13.89 -34.71
CA ILE A 17 12.09 -14.44 -33.40
C ILE A 17 10.87 -15.35 -33.62
N SER A 18 11.04 -16.67 -33.47
CA SER A 18 9.92 -17.59 -33.44
C SER A 18 9.25 -17.50 -32.06
N ILE A 19 8.08 -16.87 -32.00
CA ILE A 19 7.32 -16.72 -30.76
C ILE A 19 6.49 -18.00 -30.57
N SER A 20 6.92 -18.87 -29.66
CA SER A 20 6.05 -19.91 -29.11
C SER A 20 5.00 -19.24 -28.21
N SER A 21 3.72 -19.60 -28.35
CA SER A 21 2.55 -18.88 -27.84
C SER A 21 2.35 -18.94 -26.30
N GLN A 22 3.39 -18.77 -25.50
CA GLN A 22 3.30 -18.82 -24.03
C GLN A 22 3.94 -17.66 -23.27
N VAL A 23 4.45 -16.59 -23.91
CA VAL A 23 5.06 -15.48 -23.15
C VAL A 23 4.38 -14.14 -23.40
N THR A 24 3.59 -13.83 -22.40
CA THR A 24 2.76 -12.67 -22.12
C THR A 24 3.59 -11.39 -21.91
N SER A 25 2.97 -10.29 -22.31
CA SER A 25 3.32 -8.87 -22.10
C SER A 25 3.90 -8.53 -20.72
N THR A 26 5.23 -8.58 -20.60
CA THR A 26 6.00 -8.08 -19.44
C THR A 26 6.85 -6.84 -19.75
N VAL A 27 6.70 -6.26 -20.94
CA VAL A 27 7.63 -5.21 -21.43
C VAL A 27 7.27 -3.78 -21.02
N LEU A 28 6.13 -3.49 -20.38
CA LEU A 28 5.76 -2.09 -20.10
C LEU A 28 6.40 -1.45 -18.85
N ALA A 29 7.40 -2.07 -18.20
CA ALA A 29 8.09 -1.43 -17.07
C ALA A 29 9.62 -1.62 -17.02
N VAL A 30 10.26 -2.06 -18.11
CA VAL A 30 11.72 -2.25 -18.15
C VAL A 30 12.32 -1.65 -19.42
N GLY A 31 12.47 -0.33 -19.45
CA GLY A 31 13.34 0.35 -20.40
C GLY A 31 13.70 1.72 -19.82
N ALA A 32 14.96 2.10 -19.60
CA ALA A 32 16.24 1.52 -19.94
C ALA A 32 17.32 2.02 -18.94
N ALA A 33 18.41 1.27 -18.86
CA ALA A 33 19.74 1.61 -18.32
C ALA A 33 20.06 1.37 -16.82
N ALA A 34 20.96 0.37 -16.64
CA ALA A 34 22.01 0.20 -15.63
C ALA A 34 21.73 -0.68 -14.38
N GLY A 35 22.06 -1.98 -14.48
CA GLY A 35 22.41 -2.83 -13.32
C GLY A 35 21.48 -4.02 -13.04
N VAL A 36 21.46 -5.02 -13.92
CA VAL A 36 20.42 -6.07 -13.96
C VAL A 36 20.44 -7.08 -12.79
N PHE A 37 21.37 -7.02 -11.83
CA PHE A 37 21.34 -7.95 -10.68
C PHE A 37 21.13 -7.30 -9.30
N TRP A 38 21.43 -6.02 -9.12
CA TRP A 38 21.21 -5.30 -7.84
C TRP A 38 20.02 -4.32 -7.89
N GLY A 39 19.69 -3.83 -9.10
CA GLY A 39 18.63 -2.85 -9.31
C GLY A 39 17.21 -3.40 -9.15
N ILE A 40 16.99 -4.71 -9.40
CA ILE A 40 15.65 -5.31 -9.33
C ILE A 40 15.03 -5.14 -7.94
N LYS A 41 15.80 -5.36 -6.87
CA LYS A 41 15.31 -5.21 -5.49
C LYS A 41 14.99 -3.74 -5.15
N ALA A 42 15.80 -2.81 -5.64
CA ALA A 42 15.64 -1.38 -5.38
C ALA A 42 14.45 -0.78 -6.15
N VAL A 43 14.28 -1.17 -7.42
CA VAL A 43 13.16 -0.73 -8.25
C VAL A 43 11.84 -1.29 -7.71
N VAL A 44 11.80 -2.55 -7.28
CA VAL A 44 10.61 -3.13 -6.62
C VAL A 44 10.26 -2.40 -5.32
N LYS A 45 11.25 -2.01 -4.50
CA LYS A 45 11.01 -1.28 -3.25
C LYS A 45 10.37 0.09 -3.50
N ASN A 46 10.86 0.83 -4.49
CA ASN A 46 10.39 2.19 -4.81
C ASN A 46 9.04 2.18 -5.57
N PHE A 47 8.80 1.18 -6.44
CA PHE A 47 7.49 1.00 -7.09
C PHE A 47 6.39 0.58 -6.12
N LYS A 48 6.72 -0.28 -5.13
CA LYS A 48 5.76 -0.68 -4.09
C LYS A 48 5.27 0.52 -3.29
N GLN A 49 6.12 1.54 -3.06
CA GLN A 49 5.72 2.77 -2.36
C GLN A 49 4.76 3.63 -3.20
N GLY A 50 5.03 3.87 -4.49
CA GLY A 50 4.14 4.67 -5.34
C GLY A 50 2.77 4.05 -5.61
N ILE A 51 2.67 2.70 -5.66
CA ILE A 51 1.37 2.00 -5.79
C ILE A 51 0.60 1.99 -4.45
N ARG A 52 1.30 2.04 -3.31
CA ARG A 52 0.68 2.09 -1.97
C ARG A 52 -0.04 3.41 -1.70
N GLU A 53 0.50 4.54 -2.16
CA GLU A 53 -0.15 5.85 -2.03
C GLU A 53 -1.46 5.93 -2.83
N GLN A 54 -1.49 5.42 -4.07
CA GLN A 54 -2.70 5.45 -4.90
C GLN A 54 -3.82 4.53 -4.37
N GLN A 55 -3.46 3.39 -3.78
CA GLN A 55 -4.44 2.48 -3.19
C GLN A 55 -5.05 3.04 -1.90
N ALA A 56 -4.36 3.92 -1.16
CA ALA A 56 -4.87 4.54 0.07
C ALA A 56 -6.14 5.41 -0.13
N LEU A 57 -6.45 5.78 -1.37
CA LEU A 57 -7.63 6.58 -1.74
C LEU A 57 -8.86 5.72 -2.11
N THR A 58 -8.78 4.40 -2.01
CA THR A 58 -9.92 3.50 -2.30
C THR A 58 -10.69 3.19 -1.00
N GLU A 59 -11.98 3.49 -0.99
CA GLU A 59 -12.92 3.16 0.09
C GLU A 59 -12.86 1.64 0.38
N GLY A 60 -12.50 1.27 1.62
CA GLY A 60 -12.29 -0.13 2.02
C GLY A 60 -10.84 -0.65 1.98
N ASN A 61 -9.84 0.18 1.69
CA ASN A 61 -8.42 -0.22 1.80
C ASN A 61 -7.99 -0.35 3.28
N PRO A 62 -7.41 -1.50 3.70
CA PRO A 62 -6.85 -1.67 5.03
C PRO A 62 -5.80 -0.64 5.44
N ALA A 63 -5.01 -0.13 4.50
CA ALA A 63 -4.03 0.92 4.77
C ALA A 63 -4.71 2.27 5.05
N ALA A 64 -5.86 2.55 4.42
CA ALA A 64 -6.60 3.79 4.67
C ALA A 64 -7.15 3.82 6.09
N PHE A 65 -7.74 2.71 6.57
CA PHE A 65 -8.17 2.59 7.97
C PHE A 65 -7.00 2.75 8.95
N ALA A 66 -5.84 2.14 8.64
CA ALA A 66 -4.66 2.30 9.47
C ALA A 66 -4.20 3.76 9.56
N THR A 67 -4.23 4.49 8.43
CA THR A 67 -3.92 5.92 8.39
C THR A 67 -4.94 6.74 9.16
N GLN A 68 -6.23 6.46 9.02
CA GLN A 68 -7.29 7.16 9.76
C GLN A 68 -7.13 6.97 11.28
N LEU A 69 -6.85 5.74 11.73
CA LEU A 69 -6.55 5.48 13.13
C LEU A 69 -5.32 6.26 13.60
N LYS A 70 -4.26 6.32 12.79
CA LYS A 70 -3.06 7.08 13.15
C LYS A 70 -3.34 8.58 13.24
N MET A 71 -4.10 9.14 12.30
CA MET A 71 -4.50 10.55 12.34
C MET A 71 -5.37 10.87 13.56
N ALA A 72 -6.22 9.93 13.98
CA ALA A 72 -7.03 10.09 15.19
C ALA A 72 -6.18 10.09 16.46
N PHE A 73 -5.14 9.26 16.54
CA PHE A 73 -4.18 9.26 17.65
C PHE A 73 -3.29 10.51 17.66
N GLU A 74 -2.93 11.04 16.49
CA GLU A 74 -2.08 12.23 16.38
C GLU A 74 -2.88 13.55 16.37
N ASN A 75 -4.09 13.57 16.95
CA ASN A 75 -4.89 14.78 17.07
C ASN A 75 -4.43 15.66 18.26
N ASP A 76 -3.13 15.82 18.37
CA ASP A 76 -2.48 16.52 19.46
C ASP A 76 -2.69 18.03 19.35
N ASN A 77 -3.04 18.65 20.47
CA ASN A 77 -2.97 20.10 20.59
C ASN A 77 -1.50 20.58 20.75
N TYR A 78 -1.28 21.87 20.93
CA TYR A 78 0.07 22.46 21.06
C TYR A 78 0.93 21.83 22.19
N PHE A 79 0.32 21.13 23.14
CA PHE A 79 0.99 20.46 24.25
C PHE A 79 1.32 18.98 23.99
N GLY A 80 1.01 18.46 22.79
CA GLY A 80 1.25 17.05 22.46
C GLY A 80 0.29 16.09 23.14
N TRP A 81 -0.91 16.58 23.50
CA TRP A 81 -1.99 15.78 24.07
C TRP A 81 -3.22 15.90 23.16
N GLY A 82 -3.78 14.76 22.77
CA GLY A 82 -5.09 14.69 22.16
C GLY A 82 -5.24 13.46 21.28
N THR A 83 -6.29 12.69 21.53
CA THR A 83 -6.79 11.66 20.62
C THR A 83 -8.23 12.05 20.23
N ASP A 84 -8.62 11.78 18.99
CA ASP A 84 -10.01 11.88 18.56
C ASP A 84 -10.71 10.52 18.73
N GLU A 85 -11.20 10.25 19.95
CA GLU A 85 -11.76 8.95 20.30
C GLU A 85 -12.98 8.61 19.43
N GLU A 86 -13.78 9.62 19.08
CA GLU A 86 -14.94 9.46 18.20
C GLU A 86 -14.51 8.94 16.82
N VAL A 87 -13.45 9.51 16.24
CA VAL A 87 -12.89 9.01 14.99
C VAL A 87 -12.30 7.61 15.16
N VAL A 88 -11.60 7.31 16.26
CA VAL A 88 -11.08 5.96 16.52
C VAL A 88 -12.21 4.93 16.47
N PHE A 89 -13.28 5.14 17.23
CA PHE A 89 -14.40 4.21 17.29
C PHE A 89 -15.18 4.12 15.98
N SER A 90 -15.40 5.25 15.30
CA SER A 90 -16.04 5.27 13.98
C SER A 90 -15.26 4.47 12.94
N VAL A 91 -13.93 4.62 12.93
CA VAL A 91 -13.06 3.86 12.03
C VAL A 91 -13.10 2.37 12.38
N LEU A 92 -13.01 2.00 13.67
CA LEU A 92 -13.13 0.60 14.09
C LEU A 92 -14.48 -0.02 13.72
N GLU A 93 -15.57 0.74 13.81
CA GLU A 93 -16.90 0.31 13.40
C GLU A 93 -16.96 0.05 11.89
N SER A 94 -16.42 0.97 11.08
CA SER A 94 -16.42 0.89 9.61
C SER A 94 -15.66 -0.31 9.04
N ILE A 95 -14.77 -0.94 9.82
CA ILE A 95 -14.05 -2.14 9.41
C ILE A 95 -15.03 -3.35 9.43
N PRO A 96 -15.33 -3.98 8.28
CA PRO A 96 -16.51 -4.84 8.14
C PRO A 96 -16.37 -6.24 8.77
N ASN A 97 -15.16 -6.79 8.86
CA ASN A 97 -14.93 -8.15 9.36
C ASN A 97 -13.49 -8.37 9.83
N GLY A 98 -13.25 -9.49 10.51
CA GLY A 98 -11.96 -9.87 11.08
C GLY A 98 -10.86 -10.06 10.05
N SER A 99 -11.18 -10.51 8.83
CA SER A 99 -10.18 -10.61 7.75
C SER A 99 -9.65 -9.23 7.36
N THR A 100 -10.53 -8.24 7.23
CA THR A 100 -10.14 -6.85 6.99
C THR A 100 -9.41 -6.26 8.19
N MET A 101 -9.90 -6.45 9.42
CA MET A 101 -9.22 -6.01 10.65
C MET A 101 -7.78 -6.54 10.75
N ASN A 102 -7.57 -7.82 10.45
CA ASN A 102 -6.24 -8.43 10.40
C ASN A 102 -5.34 -7.78 9.34
N LYS A 103 -5.90 -7.36 8.19
CA LYS A 103 -5.15 -6.61 7.18
C LYS A 103 -4.84 -5.19 7.66
N VAL A 104 -5.75 -4.54 8.38
CA VAL A 104 -5.55 -3.20 8.96
C VAL A 104 -4.41 -3.23 9.98
N GLN A 105 -4.43 -4.18 10.92
CA GLN A 105 -3.35 -4.34 11.91
C GLN A 105 -1.99 -4.58 11.26
N ARG A 106 -1.93 -5.41 10.20
CA ARG A 106 -0.70 -5.60 9.42
C ARG A 106 -0.26 -4.33 8.69
N ALA A 107 -1.19 -3.62 8.06
CA ALA A 107 -0.90 -2.36 7.37
C ALA A 107 -0.39 -1.30 8.34
N TYR A 108 -1.02 -1.17 9.52
CA TYR A 108 -0.62 -0.27 10.58
C TYR A 108 0.83 -0.53 11.03
N ARG A 109 1.17 -1.80 11.31
CA ARG A 109 2.53 -2.19 11.65
C ARG A 109 3.52 -1.92 10.53
N ASP A 110 3.15 -2.19 9.29
CA ASP A 110 4.01 -1.95 8.13
C ASP A 110 4.27 -0.44 7.88
N LEU A 111 3.31 0.43 8.23
CA LEU A 111 3.39 1.87 8.02
C LEU A 111 4.13 2.58 9.17
N TYR A 112 3.83 2.20 10.42
CA TYR A 112 4.27 2.93 11.62
C TYR A 112 5.28 2.17 12.47
N GLY A 113 5.56 0.90 12.16
CA GLY A 113 6.48 0.07 12.92
C GLY A 113 6.00 -0.31 14.33
N ARG A 114 4.72 -0.03 14.65
CA ARG A 114 4.10 -0.28 15.95
C ARG A 114 2.87 -1.17 15.81
N ASN A 115 2.50 -1.84 16.91
CA ASN A 115 1.29 -2.65 16.95
C ASN A 115 0.09 -1.75 17.24
N LEU A 116 -0.98 -1.87 16.45
CA LEU A 116 -2.21 -1.08 16.65
C LEU A 116 -2.77 -1.21 18.07
N ALA A 117 -2.74 -2.41 18.65
CA ALA A 117 -3.23 -2.64 20.02
C ALA A 117 -2.40 -1.92 21.09
N ALA A 118 -1.10 -1.70 20.85
CA ALA A 118 -0.27 -0.94 21.78
C ALA A 118 -0.61 0.55 21.70
N ASP A 119 -0.78 1.09 20.50
CA ASP A 119 -1.16 2.50 20.34
C ASP A 119 -2.59 2.75 20.85
N LEU A 120 -3.54 1.83 20.63
CA LEU A 120 -4.86 1.92 21.27
C LEU A 120 -4.78 1.91 22.81
N GLN A 121 -3.80 1.23 23.40
CA GLN A 121 -3.63 1.19 24.85
C GLN A 121 -2.97 2.46 25.40
N ASP A 122 -2.04 3.06 24.63
CA ASP A 122 -1.34 4.28 24.99
C ASP A 122 -2.27 5.52 24.85
N GLU A 123 -3.15 5.51 23.85
CA GLU A 123 -3.99 6.65 23.47
C GLU A 123 -5.37 6.68 24.14
N LEU A 124 -5.94 5.52 24.50
CA LEU A 124 -7.29 5.43 25.08
C LEU A 124 -7.24 5.18 26.59
N SER A 125 -8.30 5.60 27.29
CA SER A 125 -8.50 5.18 28.69
C SER A 125 -8.72 3.67 28.80
N SER A 126 -8.62 3.14 30.03
CA SER A 126 -8.78 1.68 30.26
C SER A 126 -10.16 1.15 29.85
N GLU A 127 -11.22 1.94 30.01
CA GLU A 127 -12.59 1.57 29.65
C GLU A 127 -12.81 1.62 28.13
N GLU A 128 -12.28 2.65 27.48
CA GLU A 128 -12.32 2.81 26.02
C GLU A 128 -11.50 1.73 25.31
N PHE A 129 -10.30 1.45 25.82
CA PHE A 129 -9.46 0.37 25.30
C PHE A 129 -10.16 -0.98 25.39
N ALA A 130 -10.82 -1.28 26.52
CA ALA A 130 -11.61 -2.49 26.67
C ALA A 130 -12.75 -2.57 25.64
N THR A 131 -13.42 -1.44 25.38
CA THR A 131 -14.49 -1.33 24.38
C THR A 131 -13.95 -1.54 22.96
N ALA A 132 -12.82 -0.92 22.61
CA ALA A 132 -12.16 -1.08 21.32
C ALA A 132 -11.75 -2.54 21.08
N LEU A 133 -11.20 -3.22 22.10
CA LEU A 133 -10.89 -4.64 22.04
C LEU A 133 -12.13 -5.51 21.84
N GLN A 134 -13.25 -5.19 22.50
CA GLN A 134 -14.52 -5.89 22.27
C GLN A 134 -15.00 -5.75 20.83
N MET A 135 -14.93 -4.54 20.25
CA MET A 135 -15.28 -4.33 18.84
C MET A 135 -14.36 -5.11 17.88
N ILE A 136 -13.06 -5.16 18.17
CA ILE A 136 -12.09 -5.93 17.38
C ILE A 136 -12.41 -7.44 17.47
N ASN A 137 -12.64 -7.95 18.68
CA ASN A 137 -12.94 -9.36 18.93
C ASN A 137 -14.33 -9.78 18.42
N ALA A 138 -15.31 -8.89 18.41
CA ALA A 138 -16.64 -9.17 17.87
C ALA A 138 -16.64 -9.38 16.35
N LYS A 139 -15.56 -8.96 15.65
CA LYS A 139 -15.40 -9.13 14.20
C LYS A 139 -14.77 -10.49 13.82
N SER A 140 -14.44 -11.35 14.80
CA SER A 140 -13.80 -12.66 14.63
C SER A 140 -14.48 -13.56 13.59
#